data_AF-A0A7S4EVU8-F1
#
_entry.id   AF-A0A7S4EVU8-F1
#
_cell.length_a   1.000
_cell.length_b   1.000
_cell.length_c   1.000
_cell.angle_alpha   90.00
_cell.angle_beta   90.00
_cell.angle_gamma   90.00
#
_symmetry.space_group_name_H-M   'P 1'
#
loop_
_entity.id
_entity.type
_entity.pdbx_description
1 polymer ?
#
loop_
_entity_poly.entity_id
_entity_poly.type
_entity_poly.pdbx_seq_one_letter_code
_entity_poly.pdbx_strand_id
1 'polypeptide(L)'
;MYMSSRKLRGCELCSILNEAIRKDCVENAMPLVFALNRHISTRFKDGIKWPKNFTLWRGGGLPAEHRQFFVPGKCYRVPMFLSTSDSRAKAETFLRRGVPHFVLWKINLDPTEKCKHVNFIDRHDVTLDSDP
;
A
#
# COMPACT_ATOMS: atom_id res chain seq x y z
N MET A 1 4.32 1.70 2.54
CA MET A 1 4.03 0.53 3.40
C MET A 1 3.95 1.03 4.83
N TYR A 2 2.79 1.05 5.48
CA TYR A 2 2.71 1.45 6.88
C TYR A 2 3.09 0.23 7.74
N MET A 3 4.34 0.19 8.21
CA MET A 3 4.83 -0.94 9.00
C MET A 3 5.01 -0.54 10.44
N SER A 4 4.56 -1.40 11.36
CA SER A 4 5.15 -1.47 12.69
C SER A 4 6.28 -2.51 12.63
N SER A 5 7.39 -2.26 13.32
CA SER A 5 8.42 -3.29 13.54
C SER A 5 7.93 -4.43 14.43
N ARG A 6 6.83 -4.21 15.17
CA ARG A 6 6.18 -5.24 15.99
C ARG A 6 5.20 -6.05 15.14
N LYS A 7 5.24 -7.37 15.34
CA LYS A 7 4.35 -8.34 14.71
C LYS A 7 3.44 -8.94 15.76
N LEU A 8 2.17 -9.13 15.42
CA LEU A 8 1.23 -9.89 16.24
C LEU A 8 1.14 -11.31 15.67
N ARG A 9 1.58 -12.32 16.44
CA ARG A 9 1.61 -13.73 15.98
C ARG A 9 2.32 -13.92 14.63
N GLY A 10 3.40 -13.17 14.39
CA GLY A 10 4.14 -13.19 13.13
C GLY A 10 3.53 -12.35 12.00
N CYS A 11 2.33 -11.79 12.17
CA CYS A 11 1.68 -10.93 11.18
C CYS A 11 1.99 -9.45 11.38
N GLU A 12 2.24 -8.76 10.27
CA GLU A 12 2.47 -7.31 10.23
C GLU A 12 1.14 -6.55 10.31
N LEU A 13 1.14 -5.35 10.92
CA LEU A 13 -0.07 -4.51 11.03
C LEU A 13 -0.75 -4.25 9.67
N CYS A 14 0.03 -4.01 8.61
CA CYS A 14 -0.53 -3.80 7.28
C CYS A 14 -1.19 -5.05 6.70
N SER A 15 -0.72 -6.24 7.06
CA SER A 15 -1.36 -7.50 6.65
C SER A 15 -2.69 -7.67 7.37
N ILE A 16 -2.73 -7.44 8.68
CA ILE A 16 -3.93 -7.53 9.52
C ILE A 16 -4.99 -6.53 9.05
N LEU A 17 -4.62 -5.26 8.90
CA LEU A 17 -5.56 -4.21 8.49
C LEU A 17 -6.12 -4.47 7.08
N ASN A 18 -5.27 -4.82 6.13
CA ASN A 18 -5.74 -5.10 4.76
C ASN A 18 -6.60 -6.36 4.69
N GLU A 19 -6.38 -7.35 5.55
CA GLU A 19 -7.24 -8.53 5.66
C GLU A 19 -8.59 -8.19 6.29
N ALA A 20 -8.61 -7.39 7.36
CA ALA A 20 -9.85 -6.90 7.95
C ALA A 20 -10.71 -6.14 6.93
N ILE A 21 -10.09 -5.25 6.13
CA ILE A 21 -10.78 -4.53 5.05
C ILE A 21 -11.31 -5.50 3.97
N ARG A 22 -10.53 -6.52 3.58
CA ARG A 22 -10.98 -7.54 2.61
C ARG A 22 -12.17 -8.35 3.09
N LYS A 23 -12.22 -8.62 4.39
CA LYS A 23 -13.28 -9.39 5.05
C LYS A 23 -14.45 -8.51 5.52
N ASP A 24 -14.45 -7.24 5.13
CA ASP A 24 -15.50 -6.28 5.48
C ASP A 24 -15.70 -6.10 7.00
N CYS A 25 -14.62 -6.26 7.79
CA CYS A 25 -14.63 -5.99 9.23
C CYS A 25 -14.42 -4.49 9.49
N VAL A 26 -15.31 -3.67 8.94
CA VAL A 26 -15.16 -2.22 8.81
C VAL A 26 -15.05 -1.54 10.17
N GLU A 27 -15.85 -1.96 11.16
CA GLU A 27 -15.91 -1.36 12.50
C GLU A 27 -14.54 -1.41 13.20
N ASN A 28 -13.81 -2.51 13.02
CA ASN A 28 -12.49 -2.71 13.60
C ASN A 28 -11.38 -2.01 12.80
N ALA A 29 -11.54 -1.94 11.47
CA ALA A 29 -10.56 -1.31 10.60
C ALA A 29 -10.67 0.22 10.59
N MET A 30 -11.87 0.76 10.76
CA MET A 30 -12.19 2.18 10.56
C MET A 30 -11.38 3.13 11.45
N PRO A 31 -11.20 2.88 12.76
CA PRO A 31 -10.42 3.80 13.60
C PRO A 31 -8.97 3.96 13.09
N LEU A 32 -8.36 2.86 12.65
CA LEU A 32 -7.01 2.85 12.07
C LEU A 32 -6.99 3.53 10.70
N VAL A 33 -7.93 3.20 9.81
CA VAL A 33 -8.05 3.83 8.49
C VAL A 33 -8.22 5.34 8.62
N PHE A 34 -9.06 5.79 9.56
CA PHE A 34 -9.30 7.19 9.83
C PHE A 34 -8.03 7.88 10.32
N ALA A 35 -7.32 7.29 11.29
CA ALA A 35 -6.05 7.83 11.79
C ALA A 35 -4.99 7.93 10.68
N LEU A 36 -4.82 6.89 9.86
CA LEU A 36 -3.91 6.90 8.72
C LEU A 36 -4.25 8.02 7.72
N ASN A 37 -5.53 8.15 7.37
CA ASN A 37 -5.99 9.16 6.43
C ASN A 37 -5.89 10.59 6.98
N ARG A 38 -6.10 10.79 8.28
CA ARG A 38 -6.05 12.10 8.92
C ARG A 38 -4.61 12.59 9.11
N HIS A 39 -3.72 11.71 9.54
CA HIS A 39 -2.40 12.11 10.00
C HIS A 39 -1.29 11.86 8.98
N ILE A 40 -1.40 10.79 8.18
CA ILE A 40 -0.32 10.31 7.31
C ILE A 40 -0.63 10.50 5.82
N SER A 41 -1.90 10.48 5.42
CA SER A 41 -2.26 10.73 4.02
C SER A 41 -1.92 12.16 3.61
N THR A 42 -1.15 12.30 2.56
CA THR A 42 -0.75 13.58 1.97
C THR A 42 -1.30 13.62 0.55
N ARG A 43 -2.52 14.16 0.37
CA ARG A 43 -3.01 14.48 -0.99
C ARG A 43 -2.50 15.86 -1.44
N PHE A 44 -2.30 16.76 -0.48
CA PHE A 44 -2.03 18.18 -0.70
C PHE A 44 -1.05 18.76 0.33
N LYS A 45 -0.30 17.92 1.06
CA LYS A 45 0.77 18.45 1.90
C LYS A 45 1.99 18.72 1.01
N ASP A 46 2.64 19.86 1.25
CA ASP A 46 3.91 20.19 0.60
C ASP A 46 4.96 19.11 0.91
N GLY A 47 5.88 18.87 -0.03
CA GLY A 47 7.00 17.94 0.16
C GLY A 47 6.79 16.48 -0.29
N ILE A 48 5.69 16.15 -0.99
CA ILE A 48 5.54 14.80 -1.57
C ILE A 48 6.53 14.61 -2.73
N LYS A 49 7.42 13.63 -2.60
CA LYS A 49 8.28 13.17 -3.69
C LYS A 49 7.52 12.20 -4.59
N TRP A 50 7.02 12.69 -5.72
CA TRP A 50 6.38 11.85 -6.73
C TRP A 50 7.39 10.93 -7.42
N PRO A 51 7.01 9.70 -7.80
CA PRO A 51 7.88 8.78 -8.49
C PRO A 51 8.21 9.30 -9.90
N LYS A 52 9.42 8.99 -10.39
CA LYS A 52 9.82 9.34 -11.76
C LYS A 52 8.82 8.74 -12.76
N ASN A 53 8.37 9.54 -13.71
CA ASN A 53 7.37 9.17 -14.73
C ASN A 53 6.03 8.69 -14.13
N PHE A 54 5.68 9.09 -12.90
CA PHE A 54 4.44 8.69 -12.23
C PHE A 54 4.22 7.17 -12.20
N THR A 55 5.31 6.40 -12.22
CA THR A 55 5.29 4.94 -12.31
C THR A 55 5.63 4.31 -10.96
N LEU A 56 4.83 3.36 -10.54
CA LEU A 56 5.00 2.58 -9.33
C LEU A 56 5.00 1.09 -9.65
N TRP A 57 5.62 0.32 -8.77
CA TRP A 57 5.76 -1.12 -8.86
C TRP A 57 5.20 -1.81 -7.63
N ARG A 58 4.59 -2.97 -7.82
CA ARG A 58 4.15 -3.84 -6.72
C ARG A 58 4.41 -5.29 -7.10
N GLY A 59 5.15 -5.99 -6.26
CA GLY A 59 5.20 -7.45 -6.30
C GLY A 59 4.11 -8.04 -5.42
N GLY A 60 3.50 -9.14 -5.87
CA GLY A 60 2.57 -9.89 -5.05
C GLY A 60 2.02 -11.12 -5.75
N GLY A 61 1.15 -11.84 -5.05
CA GLY A 61 0.45 -13.01 -5.59
C GLY A 61 -0.73 -12.64 -6.48
N LEU A 62 -0.97 -13.48 -7.50
CA LEU A 62 -2.20 -13.49 -8.27
C LEU A 62 -2.58 -14.95 -8.56
N PRO A 63 -3.65 -15.47 -7.93
CA PRO A 63 -4.16 -16.81 -8.23
C PRO A 63 -4.41 -16.98 -9.73
N ALA A 64 -4.10 -18.15 -10.28
CA ALA A 64 -4.11 -18.37 -11.72
C ALA A 64 -5.52 -18.19 -12.31
N GLU A 65 -6.54 -18.61 -11.57
CA GLU A 65 -7.96 -18.52 -11.90
C GLU A 65 -8.47 -17.07 -12.07
N HIS A 66 -7.78 -16.08 -11.49
CA HIS A 66 -8.14 -14.68 -11.59
C HIS A 66 -7.41 -13.93 -12.71
N ARG A 67 -6.42 -14.54 -13.36
CA ARG A 67 -5.61 -13.88 -14.41
C ARG A 67 -6.45 -13.40 -15.59
N GLN A 68 -7.46 -14.17 -15.98
CA GLN A 68 -8.35 -13.85 -17.10
C GLN A 68 -9.14 -12.55 -16.94
N PHE A 69 -9.29 -12.04 -15.72
CA PHE A 69 -9.93 -10.74 -15.48
C PHE A 69 -9.06 -9.56 -15.96
N PHE A 70 -7.74 -9.70 -15.89
CA PHE A 70 -6.79 -8.62 -16.14
C PHE A 70 -6.46 -8.51 -17.63
N VAL A 71 -7.47 -8.12 -18.41
CA VAL A 71 -7.37 -7.81 -19.85
C VAL A 71 -7.54 -6.30 -20.10
N PRO A 72 -7.00 -5.76 -21.21
CA PRO A 72 -7.17 -4.36 -21.56
C PRO A 72 -8.65 -3.91 -21.54
N GLY A 73 -8.91 -2.72 -21.02
CA GLY A 73 -10.25 -2.13 -20.93
C GLY A 73 -11.06 -2.51 -19.68
N LYS A 74 -10.58 -3.43 -18.84
CA LYS A 74 -11.23 -3.73 -17.55
C LYS A 74 -10.78 -2.77 -16.45
N CYS A 75 -11.71 -2.43 -15.56
CA CYS A 75 -11.44 -1.63 -14.37
C CYS A 75 -11.40 -2.53 -13.14
N TYR A 76 -10.36 -2.35 -12.32
CA TYR A 76 -10.18 -3.07 -11.07
C TYR A 76 -10.19 -2.09 -9.90
N ARG A 77 -10.97 -2.39 -8.87
CA ARG A 77 -10.97 -1.63 -7.61
C ARG A 77 -10.24 -2.42 -6.52
N VAL A 78 -9.29 -1.77 -5.88
CA VAL A 78 -8.58 -2.29 -4.72
C VAL A 78 -9.27 -1.73 -3.46
N PRO A 79 -9.98 -2.54 -2.66
CA PRO A 79 -10.72 -2.02 -1.49
C PRO A 79 -9.80 -1.66 -0.32
N MET A 80 -8.61 -2.25 -0.27
CA MET A 80 -7.62 -2.05 0.80
C MET A 80 -6.48 -1.11 0.38
N PHE A 81 -5.57 -0.78 1.29
CA PHE A 81 -4.43 0.06 0.95
C PHE A 81 -3.47 -0.65 -0.02
N LEU A 82 -3.14 0.02 -1.12
CA LEU A 82 -2.26 -0.52 -2.15
C LEU A 82 -0.80 -0.14 -1.87
N SER A 83 -0.04 -1.06 -1.26
CA SER A 83 1.40 -0.89 -1.11
C SER A 83 2.12 -1.00 -2.46
N THR A 84 2.95 -0.01 -2.77
CA THR A 84 3.75 0.11 -3.99
C THR A 84 5.13 0.69 -3.67
N SER A 85 6.07 0.61 -4.62
CA SER A 85 7.38 1.26 -4.55
C SER A 85 7.73 1.92 -5.88
N ASP A 86 8.44 3.03 -5.84
CA ASP A 86 9.09 3.64 -7.00
C ASP A 86 10.30 2.82 -7.51
N SER A 87 10.84 1.92 -6.69
CA SER A 87 11.90 0.99 -7.05
C SER A 87 11.34 -0.37 -7.45
N ARG A 88 11.55 -0.73 -8.72
CA ARG A 88 11.22 -2.07 -9.24
C ARG A 88 11.91 -3.18 -8.46
N ALA A 89 13.20 -3.03 -8.18
CA ALA A 89 13.99 -4.02 -7.44
C ALA A 89 13.42 -4.27 -6.04
N LYS A 90 13.02 -3.20 -5.32
CA LYS A 90 12.35 -3.35 -4.01
C LYS A 90 11.02 -4.09 -4.15
N ALA A 91 10.20 -3.76 -5.14
CA ALA A 91 8.93 -4.44 -5.39
C ALA A 91 9.12 -5.94 -5.71
N GLU A 92 10.17 -6.31 -6.45
CA GLU A 92 10.48 -7.70 -6.80
C GLU A 92 10.82 -8.56 -5.55
N THR A 93 11.35 -7.96 -4.48
CA THR A 93 11.59 -8.68 -3.21
C THR A 93 10.30 -9.23 -2.56
N PHE A 94 9.14 -8.70 -2.94
CA PHE A 94 7.84 -9.13 -2.43
C PHE A 94 7.16 -10.20 -3.30
N LEU A 95 7.67 -10.48 -4.51
CA LEU A 95 7.06 -11.45 -5.43
C LEU A 95 7.01 -12.86 -4.84
N ARG A 96 8.07 -13.24 -4.11
CA ARG A 96 8.29 -14.63 -3.68
C ARG A 96 7.67 -14.96 -2.32
N ARG A 97 6.95 -14.02 -1.69
CA ARG A 97 6.40 -14.22 -0.33
C ARG A 97 5.13 -15.08 -0.37
N GLY A 98 5.31 -16.41 -0.34
CA GLY A 98 4.28 -17.36 0.10
C GLY A 98 3.14 -17.65 -0.90
N VAL A 99 3.35 -17.44 -2.20
CA VAL A 99 2.34 -17.71 -3.24
C VAL A 99 2.98 -18.40 -4.46
N PRO A 100 2.35 -19.45 -5.02
CA PRO A 100 2.90 -20.21 -6.16
C PRO A 100 2.87 -19.41 -7.47
N HIS A 101 1.96 -18.42 -7.56
CA HIS A 101 1.79 -17.57 -8.71
C HIS A 101 1.98 -16.12 -8.31
N PHE A 102 3.04 -15.51 -8.84
CA PHE A 102 3.41 -14.13 -8.56
C PHE A 102 3.36 -13.28 -9.83
N VAL A 103 3.08 -11.99 -9.63
CA VAL A 103 3.02 -11.00 -10.70
C VAL A 103 3.64 -9.70 -10.22
N LEU A 104 4.33 -9.03 -11.15
CA LEU A 104 4.86 -7.69 -10.96
C LEU A 104 3.92 -6.70 -11.63
N TRP A 105 3.21 -5.92 -10.81
CA TRP A 105 2.33 -4.86 -11.28
C TRP A 105 3.15 -3.61 -11.59
N LYS A 106 2.94 -3.06 -12.78
CA LYS A 106 3.33 -1.68 -13.14
C LYS A 106 2.09 -0.81 -13.06
N ILE A 107 2.11 0.18 -12.17
CA ILE A 107 0.99 1.09 -11.91
C ILE A 107 1.41 2.47 -12.39
N ASN A 108 0.69 3.01 -13.37
CA ASN A 108 0.89 4.38 -13.82
C ASN A 108 -0.14 5.27 -13.11
N LEU A 109 0.34 6.24 -12.34
CA LEU A 109 -0.51 7.26 -11.75
C LEU A 109 -0.85 8.31 -12.80
N ASP A 110 -2.04 8.88 -12.68
CA ASP A 110 -2.40 10.07 -13.43
C ASP A 110 -1.50 11.25 -12.96
N PRO A 111 -0.74 11.90 -13.84
CA PRO A 111 0.16 12.99 -13.46
C PRO A 111 -0.57 14.25 -12.99
N THR A 112 -1.82 14.44 -13.41
CA THR A 112 -2.68 15.58 -13.10
C THR A 112 -3.46 15.33 -11.82
N GLU A 113 -4.24 14.24 -11.78
CA GLU A 113 -5.09 13.90 -10.63
C GLU A 113 -4.32 13.31 -9.45
N LYS A 114 -3.13 12.74 -9.73
CA LYS A 114 -2.24 12.10 -8.76
C LYS A 114 -3.00 11.04 -7.94
N CYS A 115 -2.55 10.75 -6.72
CA CYS A 115 -3.27 9.86 -5.80
C CYS A 115 -3.16 10.35 -4.36
N LYS A 116 -3.99 9.80 -3.47
CA LYS A 116 -3.79 9.96 -2.02
C LYS A 116 -2.60 9.09 -1.61
N HIS A 117 -1.45 9.72 -1.38
CA HIS A 117 -0.26 9.01 -0.94
C HIS A 117 -0.25 8.86 0.58
N VAL A 118 0.15 7.69 1.06
CA VAL A 118 0.42 7.44 2.49
C VAL A 118 1.92 7.17 2.57
N ASN A 119 2.66 8.08 3.21
CA ASN A 119 4.11 7.94 3.34
C ASN A 119 4.47 6.64 4.05
N PHE A 120 5.67 6.12 3.75
CA PHE A 120 6.30 5.14 4.62
C PHE A 120 6.46 5.78 5.99
N ILE A 121 6.05 5.07 7.04
CA ILE A 121 6.24 5.53 8.42
C ILE A 121 7.43 4.76 8.98
N ASP A 122 8.52 5.45 9.28
CA ASP A 122 9.65 4.93 10.02
C ASP A 122 9.82 5.61 11.39
N ARG A 123 10.83 5.18 12.15
CA ARG A 123 11.11 5.73 13.50
C ARG A 123 11.55 7.20 13.47
N HIS A 124 11.76 7.79 12.30
CA HIS A 124 12.27 9.15 12.12
C HIS A 124 11.22 10.07 11.51
N ASP A 125 10.04 9.55 11.17
CA ASP A 125 8.86 10.37 10.90
C ASP A 125 8.41 11.01 12.23
N VAL A 126 8.72 12.29 12.34
CA VAL A 126 8.58 13.30 13.42
C VAL A 126 7.21 13.31 14.12
N THR A 127 6.77 12.17 14.63
CA THR A 127 5.58 12.00 15.50
C THR A 127 5.97 11.89 16.96
N LEU A 128 7.28 11.89 17.25
CA LEU A 128 7.83 12.25 18.55
C LEU A 128 8.24 13.71 18.44
N ASP A 129 7.25 14.61 18.43
CA ASP A 129 7.54 15.93 18.98
C ASP A 129 7.97 15.67 20.42
N SER A 130 9.21 16.08 20.71
CA SER A 130 9.73 16.23 22.04
C SER A 130 8.69 16.96 22.90
N ASP A 131 8.06 16.24 23.83
CA ASP A 131 7.36 16.88 24.94
C ASP A 131 8.38 17.76 25.71
N PRO A 132 7.98 18.96 26.15
CA PRO A 132 8.81 19.85 26.96
C PRO A 132 9.17 19.26 28.33
#